data_AF-A0A5S3WK04-F1
#
_entry.id   AF-A0A5S3WK04-F1
#
_cell.length_a   1.000
_cell.length_b   1.000
_cell.length_c   1.000
_cell.angle_alpha   90.00
_cell.angle_beta   90.00
_cell.angle_gamma   90.00
#
_symmetry.space_group_name_H-M   'P 1'
#
loop_
_entity.id
_entity.type
_entity.pdbx_description
1 polymer ?
#
loop_
_entity_poly.entity_id
_entity_poly.type
_entity_poly.pdbx_seq_one_letter_code
_entity_poly.pdbx_strand_id
1 'polypeptide(L)'
;MKSITLMLLTLVSLSSYALPERIVLVRHAEKMTGPDPELTEQGHNRAQRLVTLLTPYKPTGLFSTNYNRTKQTLAPLSRATSVSVELYDPSELAHFAQQLKGYSGTLVVAGHSNTTPELVKHLSGQAVSISEKEFHKVFIVSWQNGKASVLELDSD
;
A
#
# COMPACT_ATOMS: atom_id res chain seq x y z
N MET A 1 50.02 -12.97 -38.90
CA MET A 1 49.39 -13.62 -37.73
C MET A 1 48.15 -12.80 -37.39
N LYS A 2 46.95 -13.36 -37.58
CA LYS A 2 45.67 -12.62 -37.44
C LYS A 2 45.16 -12.80 -36.01
N SER A 3 45.24 -11.76 -35.18
CA SER A 3 44.62 -11.77 -33.86
C SER A 3 43.10 -11.63 -34.01
N ILE A 4 42.35 -12.62 -33.54
CA ILE A 4 40.90 -12.57 -33.40
C ILE A 4 40.62 -12.02 -32.00
N THR A 5 40.20 -10.77 -31.92
CA THR A 5 39.73 -10.18 -30.66
C THR A 5 38.27 -10.57 -30.46
N LEU A 6 38.01 -11.45 -29.50
CA LEU A 6 36.67 -11.85 -29.10
C LEU A 6 36.06 -10.74 -28.21
N MET A 7 35.15 -9.95 -28.78
CA MET A 7 34.43 -8.90 -28.07
C MET A 7 33.31 -9.55 -27.25
N LEU A 8 33.48 -9.60 -25.93
CA LEU A 8 32.47 -10.09 -24.98
C LEU A 8 31.35 -9.04 -24.89
N LEU A 9 30.22 -9.31 -25.53
CA LEU A 9 29.03 -8.46 -25.50
C LEU A 9 28.30 -8.65 -24.16
N THR A 10 28.62 -7.83 -23.17
CA THR A 10 27.85 -7.78 -21.92
C THR A 10 26.49 -7.15 -22.19
N LEU A 11 25.42 -7.97 -22.23
CA LEU A 11 24.05 -7.47 -22.16
C LEU A 11 23.86 -6.84 -20.77
N VAL A 12 23.94 -5.52 -20.70
CA VAL A 12 23.48 -4.77 -19.54
C VAL A 12 21.95 -4.77 -19.60
N SER A 13 21.32 -5.63 -18.80
CA SER A 13 19.87 -5.60 -18.61
C SER A 13 19.50 -4.28 -17.92
N LEU A 14 18.94 -3.33 -18.66
CA LEU A 14 18.34 -2.14 -18.08
C LEU A 14 17.08 -2.60 -17.33
N SER A 15 17.19 -2.77 -16.02
CA SER A 15 16.03 -2.93 -15.14
C SER A 15 15.22 -1.64 -15.20
N SER A 16 14.20 -1.62 -16.05
CA SER A 16 13.18 -0.57 -16.03
C SER A 16 12.37 -0.78 -14.76
N TYR A 17 12.59 0.05 -13.74
CA TYR A 17 11.71 0.10 -12.58
C TYR A 17 10.39 0.70 -13.04
N ALA A 18 9.41 -0.17 -13.30
CA ALA A 18 8.05 0.28 -13.53
C ALA A 18 7.51 0.80 -12.20
N LEU A 19 7.00 2.04 -12.22
CA LEU A 19 6.22 2.61 -11.13
C LEU A 19 5.11 1.63 -10.71
N PRO A 20 4.63 1.69 -9.45
CA PRO A 20 3.50 0.88 -9.04
C PRO A 20 2.30 1.20 -9.94
N GLU A 21 1.57 0.15 -10.34
CA GLU A 21 0.37 0.29 -11.16
C GLU A 21 -0.70 1.07 -10.41
N ARG A 22 -0.82 0.76 -9.11
CA ARG A 22 -1.74 1.41 -8.18
C ARG A 22 -1.28 1.19 -6.74
N ILE A 23 -1.68 2.13 -5.89
CA ILE A 23 -1.49 2.06 -4.45
C ILE A 23 -2.87 2.14 -3.81
N VAL A 24 -3.24 1.09 -3.09
CA VAL A 24 -4.47 1.02 -2.31
C VAL A 24 -4.16 1.46 -0.89
N LEU A 25 -4.88 2.44 -0.38
CA LEU A 25 -4.69 2.99 0.94
C LEU A 25 -5.95 2.80 1.76
N VAL A 26 -5.78 2.23 2.94
CA VAL A 26 -6.83 2.04 3.94
C VAL A 26 -6.36 2.63 5.25
N ARG A 27 -7.29 2.96 6.13
CA ARG A 27 -6.98 3.11 7.56
C ARG A 27 -7.13 1.75 8.24
N HIS A 28 -6.57 1.58 9.44
CA HIS A 28 -6.88 0.38 10.24
C HIS A 28 -8.38 0.18 10.44
N ALA A 29 -8.81 -1.06 10.63
CA ALA A 29 -10.18 -1.41 10.96
C ALA A 29 -10.55 -1.03 12.42
N GLU A 30 -11.80 -1.31 12.82
CA GLU A 30 -12.34 -1.02 14.14
C GLU A 30 -11.48 -1.64 15.25
N LYS A 31 -11.20 -0.86 16.29
CA LYS A 31 -10.23 -1.20 17.34
C LYS A 31 -10.82 -1.07 18.74
N MET A 32 -10.25 -1.81 19.69
CA MET A 32 -10.54 -1.67 21.11
C MET A 32 -10.04 -0.31 21.65
N THR A 33 -10.30 -0.04 22.93
CA THR A 33 -9.74 1.11 23.65
C THR A 33 -8.40 0.75 24.29
N GLY A 34 -7.48 1.71 24.39
CA GLY A 34 -6.14 1.49 24.95
C GLY A 34 -5.01 2.14 24.13
N PRO A 35 -3.75 2.04 24.58
CA PRO A 35 -2.58 2.71 23.98
C PRO A 35 -2.14 2.11 22.64
N ASP A 36 -2.18 0.79 22.49
CA ASP A 36 -2.04 0.10 21.19
C ASP A 36 -3.04 -1.05 21.10
N PRO A 37 -4.33 -0.71 20.92
CA PRO A 37 -5.38 -1.69 21.04
C PRO A 37 -5.42 -2.62 19.82
N GLU A 38 -5.78 -3.86 20.09
CA GLU A 38 -6.14 -4.85 19.07
C GLU A 38 -7.43 -4.44 18.34
N LEU A 39 -7.72 -5.12 17.22
CA LEU A 39 -8.99 -4.97 16.54
C LEU A 39 -10.15 -5.51 17.39
N THR A 40 -11.33 -4.94 17.19
CA THR A 40 -12.58 -5.55 17.67
C THR A 40 -12.95 -6.73 16.76
N GLU A 41 -13.96 -7.51 17.14
CA GLU A 41 -14.55 -8.51 16.24
C GLU A 41 -15.03 -7.89 14.92
N GLN A 42 -15.69 -6.73 14.98
CA GLN A 42 -16.07 -5.96 13.79
C GLN A 42 -14.85 -5.61 12.94
N GLY A 43 -13.74 -5.20 13.56
CA GLY A 43 -12.51 -4.87 12.87
C GLY A 43 -11.87 -6.08 12.19
N HIS A 44 -11.88 -7.25 12.83
CA HIS A 44 -11.45 -8.50 12.20
C HIS A 44 -12.33 -8.89 11.00
N ASN A 45 -13.65 -8.72 11.11
CA ASN A 45 -14.57 -8.96 10.00
C ASN A 45 -14.30 -8.01 8.81
N ARG A 46 -14.01 -6.74 9.08
CA ARG A 46 -13.59 -5.78 8.04
C ARG A 46 -12.26 -6.16 7.41
N ALA A 47 -11.26 -6.52 8.22
CA ALA A 47 -9.97 -7.00 7.73
C ALA A 47 -10.14 -8.24 6.81
N GLN A 48 -11.12 -9.09 7.10
CA GLN A 48 -11.47 -10.21 6.23
C GLN A 48 -12.15 -9.77 4.93
N ARG A 49 -13.01 -8.74 4.95
CA ARG A 49 -13.61 -8.16 3.72
C ARG A 49 -12.55 -7.60 2.77
N LEU A 50 -11.47 -7.02 3.30
CA LEU A 50 -10.33 -6.58 2.49
C LEU A 50 -9.69 -7.72 1.68
N VAL A 51 -9.75 -8.96 2.15
CA VAL A 51 -9.27 -10.12 1.36
C VAL A 51 -10.07 -10.27 0.07
N THR A 52 -11.39 -10.28 0.18
CA THR A 52 -12.30 -10.40 -0.97
C THR A 52 -12.13 -9.23 -1.93
N LEU A 53 -12.02 -8.01 -1.38
CA LEU A 53 -11.88 -6.80 -2.18
C LEU A 53 -10.52 -6.72 -2.89
N LEU A 54 -9.42 -7.07 -2.21
CA LEU A 54 -8.07 -6.74 -2.66
C LEU A 54 -7.29 -7.90 -3.28
N THR A 55 -7.64 -9.16 -3.00
CA THR A 55 -6.98 -10.32 -3.66
C THR A 55 -7.08 -10.28 -5.20
N PRO A 56 -8.21 -9.87 -5.82
CA PRO A 56 -8.30 -9.74 -7.28
C PRO A 56 -7.28 -8.75 -7.87
N TYR A 57 -6.84 -7.77 -7.08
CA TYR A 57 -5.82 -6.78 -7.48
C TYR A 57 -4.39 -7.34 -7.43
N LYS A 58 -4.20 -8.58 -6.97
CA LYS A 58 -2.91 -9.28 -6.82
C LYS A 58 -1.84 -8.40 -6.17
N PRO A 59 -2.00 -8.05 -4.88
CA PRO A 59 -1.02 -7.24 -4.16
C PRO A 59 0.38 -7.86 -4.26
N THR A 60 1.36 -6.99 -4.44
CA THR A 60 2.79 -7.33 -4.56
C THR A 60 3.61 -6.79 -3.39
N GLY A 61 3.08 -5.80 -2.67
CA GLY A 61 3.63 -5.28 -1.43
C GLY A 61 2.53 -4.87 -0.46
N LEU A 62 2.73 -5.14 0.83
CA LEU A 62 1.82 -4.77 1.91
C LEU A 62 2.60 -3.95 2.94
N PHE A 63 2.03 -2.83 3.38
CA PHE A 63 2.71 -1.92 4.31
C PHE A 63 1.79 -1.51 5.45
N SER A 64 2.30 -1.53 6.69
CA SER A 64 1.58 -1.01 7.84
C SER A 64 2.47 -0.16 8.73
N THR A 65 1.88 0.74 9.50
CA THR A 65 2.58 1.30 10.65
C THR A 65 2.83 0.20 11.70
N ASN A 66 3.69 0.46 12.69
CA ASN A 66 3.99 -0.51 13.76
C ASN A 66 2.96 -0.50 14.91
N TYR A 67 1.66 -0.36 14.60
CA TYR A 67 0.59 -0.49 15.58
C TYR A 67 -0.15 -1.81 15.38
N ASN A 68 -0.63 -2.42 16.47
CA ASN A 68 -1.36 -3.69 16.41
C ASN A 68 -2.55 -3.63 15.45
N ARG A 69 -3.38 -2.60 15.57
CA ARG A 69 -4.53 -2.37 14.70
C ARG A 69 -4.21 -2.33 13.20
N THR A 70 -3.11 -1.68 12.77
CA THR A 70 -2.76 -1.60 11.34
C THR A 70 -2.19 -2.92 10.83
N LYS A 71 -1.30 -3.56 11.62
CA LYS A 71 -0.79 -4.92 11.32
C LYS A 71 -1.92 -5.93 11.19
N GLN A 72 -2.86 -5.94 12.14
CA GLN A 72 -3.99 -6.86 12.14
C GLN A 72 -4.99 -6.60 11.01
N THR A 73 -5.10 -5.36 10.54
CA THR A 73 -5.95 -5.02 9.39
C THR A 73 -5.44 -5.69 8.11
N LEU A 74 -4.12 -5.80 7.92
CA LEU A 74 -3.53 -6.45 6.75
C LEU A 74 -3.21 -7.93 6.94
N ALA A 75 -3.20 -8.45 8.17
CA ALA A 75 -2.83 -9.83 8.45
C ALA A 75 -3.67 -10.90 7.69
N PRO A 76 -5.00 -10.75 7.50
CA PRO A 76 -5.75 -11.68 6.65
C PRO A 76 -5.33 -11.62 5.17
N LEU A 77 -5.13 -10.41 4.63
CA LEU A 77 -4.71 -10.23 3.24
C LEU A 77 -3.31 -10.81 3.01
N SER A 78 -2.37 -10.56 3.92
CA SER A 78 -1.02 -11.11 3.90
C SER A 78 -1.02 -12.64 3.82
N ARG A 79 -1.85 -13.31 4.65
CA ARG A 79 -2.00 -14.76 4.62
C ARG A 79 -2.61 -15.26 3.30
N ALA A 80 -3.62 -14.56 2.78
CA ALA A 80 -4.31 -14.95 1.56
C ALA A 80 -3.43 -14.78 0.30
N THR A 81 -2.55 -13.78 0.27
CA THR A 81 -1.68 -13.49 -0.89
C THR A 81 -0.26 -14.02 -0.73
N SER A 82 0.10 -14.52 0.47
CA SER A 82 1.48 -14.88 0.84
C SER A 82 2.48 -13.73 0.70
N VAL A 83 2.02 -12.48 0.78
CA VAL A 83 2.86 -11.27 0.77
C VAL A 83 3.09 -10.82 2.21
N SER A 84 4.35 -10.62 2.60
CA SER A 84 4.68 -10.14 3.95
C SER A 84 4.31 -8.68 4.14
N VAL A 85 3.96 -8.29 5.37
CA VAL A 85 3.71 -6.90 5.73
C VAL A 85 5.02 -6.24 6.13
N GLU A 86 5.44 -5.22 5.38
CA GLU A 86 6.57 -4.35 5.69
C GLU A 86 6.13 -3.17 6.56
N LEU A 87 7.01 -2.72 7.47
CA LEU A 87 6.70 -1.60 8.35
C LEU A 87 7.16 -0.28 7.74
N TYR A 88 6.35 0.77 7.92
CA TYR A 88 6.73 2.14 7.60
C TYR A 88 6.48 3.10 8.77
N ASP A 89 7.20 4.23 8.77
CA ASP A 89 7.05 5.27 9.77
C ASP A 89 5.97 6.30 9.34
N PRO A 90 4.86 6.44 10.08
CA PRO A 90 3.82 7.41 9.75
C PRO A 90 4.23 8.88 9.93
N SER A 91 5.40 9.17 10.51
CA SER A 91 5.94 10.53 10.60
C SER A 91 6.72 10.98 9.36
N GLU A 92 7.09 10.04 8.49
CA GLU A 92 7.94 10.25 7.31
C GLU A 92 7.18 10.05 5.99
N LEU A 93 5.91 10.47 5.92
CA LEU A 93 5.02 10.14 4.78
C LEU A 93 5.50 10.65 3.42
N ALA A 94 6.17 11.81 3.37
CA ALA A 94 6.75 12.33 2.14
C ALA A 94 7.87 11.43 1.61
N HIS A 95 8.74 10.96 2.52
CA HIS A 95 9.81 10.02 2.18
C HIS A 95 9.21 8.66 1.81
N PHE A 96 8.24 8.16 2.58
CA PHE A 96 7.57 6.90 2.29
C PHE A 96 6.85 6.90 0.94
N ALA A 97 6.17 7.99 0.57
CA ALA A 97 5.57 8.17 -0.75
C ALA A 97 6.61 8.08 -1.88
N GLN A 98 7.84 8.54 -1.65
CA GLN A 98 8.93 8.40 -2.60
C GLN A 98 9.45 6.95 -2.66
N GLN A 99 9.56 6.26 -1.52
CA GLN A 99 9.96 4.84 -1.47
C GLN A 99 8.97 3.96 -2.25
N LEU A 100 7.66 4.20 -2.11
CA LEU A 100 6.62 3.43 -2.80
C LEU A 100 6.76 3.46 -4.33
N LYS A 101 7.35 4.52 -4.91
CA LYS A 101 7.62 4.60 -6.36
C LYS A 101 8.67 3.61 -6.85
N GLY A 102 9.51 3.08 -5.96
CA GLY A 102 10.52 2.07 -6.29
C GLY A 102 9.96 0.64 -6.37
N TYR A 103 8.72 0.43 -5.93
CA TYR A 103 8.04 -0.86 -6.04
C TYR A 103 7.24 -0.93 -7.36
N SER A 104 6.92 -2.13 -7.79
CA SER A 104 6.09 -2.39 -8.98
C SER A 104 4.82 -3.13 -8.59
N GLY A 105 3.79 -3.09 -9.45
CA GLY A 105 2.52 -3.80 -9.22
C GLY A 105 1.54 -3.06 -8.30
N THR A 106 0.64 -3.81 -7.66
CA THR A 106 -0.33 -3.27 -6.69
C THR A 106 0.28 -3.25 -5.29
N LEU A 107 0.29 -2.11 -4.63
CA LEU A 107 0.69 -1.97 -3.23
C LEU A 107 -0.54 -1.72 -2.35
N VAL A 108 -0.56 -2.24 -1.13
CA VAL A 108 -1.62 -1.96 -0.13
C VAL A 108 -1.00 -1.40 1.13
N VAL A 109 -1.48 -0.24 1.58
CA VAL A 109 -0.95 0.49 2.73
C VAL A 109 -2.05 0.69 3.78
N ALA A 110 -1.81 0.25 5.01
CA ALA A 110 -2.68 0.48 6.15
C ALA A 110 -2.10 1.53 7.11
N GLY A 111 -2.80 2.67 7.20
CA GLY A 111 -2.45 3.80 8.07
C GLY A 111 -3.56 4.16 9.06
N HIS A 112 -3.78 5.45 9.24
CA HIS A 112 -4.69 6.03 10.21
C HIS A 112 -5.61 7.07 9.55
N SER A 113 -6.65 7.51 10.25
CA SER A 113 -7.59 8.54 9.79
C SER A 113 -6.92 9.84 9.34
N ASN A 114 -5.77 10.19 9.92
CA ASN A 114 -4.97 11.36 9.56
C ASN A 114 -3.87 11.07 8.52
N THR A 115 -3.15 9.96 8.65
CA THR A 115 -1.99 9.63 7.79
C THR A 115 -2.37 9.04 6.43
N THR A 116 -3.50 8.33 6.35
CA THR A 116 -3.98 7.79 5.07
C THR A 116 -4.36 8.91 4.09
N PRO A 117 -5.15 9.93 4.48
CA PRO A 117 -5.40 11.09 3.62
C PRO A 117 -4.14 11.88 3.25
N GLU A 118 -3.21 12.04 4.18
CA GLU A 118 -1.95 12.74 3.92
C GLU A 118 -1.09 11.98 2.90
N LEU A 119 -1.02 10.65 3.00
CA LEU A 119 -0.33 9.83 2.02
C LEU A 119 -1.01 9.87 0.64
N VAL A 120 -2.36 9.86 0.57
CA VAL A 120 -3.09 10.11 -0.68
C VAL A 120 -2.68 11.45 -1.30
N LYS A 121 -2.57 12.50 -0.49
CA LYS A 121 -2.13 13.82 -0.95
C LYS A 121 -0.69 13.81 -1.45
N HIS A 122 0.23 13.14 -0.78
CA HIS A 122 1.62 13.01 -1.25
C HIS A 122 1.73 12.25 -2.58
N LEU A 123 0.89 11.24 -2.80
CA LEU A 123 0.92 10.41 -3.99
C LEU A 123 0.22 11.05 -5.20
N SER A 124 -0.86 11.80 -4.96
CA SER A 124 -1.77 12.27 -6.01
C SER A 124 -1.92 13.79 -6.13
N GLY A 125 -1.53 14.54 -5.11
CA GLY A 125 -1.86 15.97 -4.96
C GLY A 125 -3.31 16.26 -4.56
N GLN A 126 -4.17 15.25 -4.47
CA GLN A 126 -5.59 15.41 -4.15
C GLN A 126 -5.83 15.34 -2.64
N ALA A 127 -6.73 16.19 -2.14
CA ALA A 127 -7.14 16.16 -0.75
C ALA A 127 -8.36 15.25 -0.58
N VAL A 128 -8.26 14.32 0.37
CA VAL A 128 -9.37 13.46 0.82
C VAL A 128 -9.50 13.58 2.34
N SER A 129 -10.55 13.01 2.92
CA SER A 129 -10.71 12.98 4.36
C SER A 129 -11.35 11.68 4.83
N ILE A 130 -11.03 11.31 6.07
CA ILE A 130 -11.61 10.19 6.79
C ILE A 130 -11.94 10.70 8.19
N SER A 131 -13.21 10.71 8.59
CA SER A 131 -13.57 11.02 9.98
C SER A 131 -13.20 9.86 10.91
N GLU A 132 -12.98 10.12 12.20
CA GLU A 132 -12.61 9.09 13.19
C GLU A 132 -13.58 7.89 13.27
N LYS A 133 -14.81 8.02 12.74
CA LYS A 133 -15.83 6.95 12.74
C LYS A 133 -15.90 6.14 11.44
N GLU A 134 -15.24 6.57 10.37
CA GLU A 134 -15.31 5.93 9.04
C GLU A 134 -14.17 4.93 8.82
N PHE A 135 -14.41 3.64 9.07
CA PHE A 135 -13.42 2.57 8.88
C PHE A 135 -13.44 1.94 7.49
N HIS A 136 -14.47 2.21 6.70
CA HIS A 136 -14.75 1.48 5.46
C HIS A 136 -14.08 2.05 4.21
N LYS A 137 -13.58 3.30 4.27
CA LYS A 137 -13.01 3.97 3.09
C LYS A 137 -11.73 3.30 2.59
N VAL A 138 -11.69 3.06 1.29
CA VAL A 138 -10.53 2.56 0.56
C VAL A 138 -10.21 3.55 -0.56
N PHE A 139 -8.98 4.03 -0.62
CA PHE A 139 -8.52 4.92 -1.68
C PHE A 139 -7.59 4.17 -2.63
N ILE A 140 -7.80 4.27 -3.92
CA ILE A 140 -6.89 3.74 -4.94
C ILE A 140 -6.28 4.90 -5.69
N VAL A 141 -4.97 5.08 -5.54
CA VAL A 141 -4.18 6.01 -6.35
C VAL A 141 -3.59 5.25 -7.52
N SER A 142 -3.82 5.74 -8.74
CA SER A 142 -3.24 5.19 -9.97
C SER A 142 -2.75 6.30 -10.88
N TRP A 143 -1.85 5.99 -11.82
CA TRP A 143 -1.29 6.97 -12.75
C TRP A 143 -1.57 6.58 -14.20
N GLN A 144 -2.00 7.55 -15.00
CA GLN A 144 -2.11 7.42 -16.46
C GLN A 144 -1.40 8.62 -17.10
N ASN A 145 -0.46 8.35 -18.01
CA ASN A 145 0.35 9.38 -18.67
C ASN A 145 1.00 10.38 -17.69
N GLY A 146 1.48 9.89 -16.54
CA GLY A 146 2.10 10.70 -15.50
C GLY A 146 1.12 11.49 -14.61
N LYS A 147 -0.19 11.45 -14.89
CA LYS A 147 -1.22 12.11 -14.08
C LYS A 147 -1.82 11.12 -13.09
N ALA A 148 -1.85 11.50 -11.82
CA ALA A 148 -2.49 10.72 -10.76
C ALA A 148 -4.02 10.89 -10.77
N SER A 149 -4.73 9.80 -10.48
CA SER A 149 -6.16 9.76 -10.18
C SER A 149 -6.39 9.07 -8.84
N VAL A 150 -7.45 9.48 -8.13
CA VAL A 150 -7.88 8.86 -6.88
C VAL A 150 -9.29 8.31 -7.07
N LEU A 151 -9.48 7.03 -6.80
CA LEU A 151 -10.78 6.39 -6.70
C LEU A 151 -11.07 6.09 -5.24
N GLU A 152 -12.24 6.50 -4.75
CA GLU A 152 -12.74 6.12 -3.42
C GLU A 152 -13.71 4.95 -3.57
N LEU A 153 -13.49 3.90 -2.78
CA LEU A 153 -14.34 2.72 -2.68
C LEU A 153 -14.80 2.54 -1.22
N ASP A 154 -15.87 1.78 -1.06
CA ASP A 154 -16.38 1.31 0.22
C ASP A 154 -16.01 -0.18 0.41
N SER A 155 -15.69 -0.58 1.64
CA SER A 155 -15.35 -1.95 2.02
C SER A 155 -16.43 -2.64 2.86
N ASP A 156 -17.58 -2.01 3.05
CA ASP A 156 -18.79 -2.62 3.59
C ASP A 156 -19.65 -3.31 2.50
#